data_AF-A0A950P915-F1
#
_entry.id   AF-A0A950P915-F1
#
_cell.length_a   1.000
_cell.length_b   1.000
_cell.length_c   1.000
_cell.angle_alpha   90.00
_cell.angle_beta   90.00
_cell.angle_gamma   90.00
#
_symmetry.space_group_name_H-M   'P 1'
#
loop_
_entity.id
_entity.type
_entity.pdbx_description
1 polymer ?
#
loop_
_entity_poly.entity_id
_entity_poly.type
_entity_poly.pdbx_seq_one_letter_code
_entity_poly.pdbx_strand_id
1 'polypeptide(L)'
;MAYATIDGLASAGAPTVLSWCPSCQISIGEVSLPNYELQFGSKPFDLNPFLTFLASHADRLGALMRRRVEKRIALHERPVFPEVIAAVKKLLSIIPGAELVDIDVPRVGTQANSLAQLPKFKRELVERELRAVADAGVTTLATIYHACHREICDAGEGRSFEVVNFMELLGEGLGLDSEDLYKRLKLVRDIDEIIVETAPLIEANRLDLDTVRDALAFEFGGAP
;
A
#
# COMPACT_ATOMS: atom_id res chain seq x y z
N MET A 1 19.76 17.59 5.06
CA MET A 1 19.25 16.37 4.40
C MET A 1 17.84 16.54 3.84
N ALA A 2 16.88 17.17 4.52
CA ALA A 2 15.48 17.28 4.04
C ALA A 2 15.30 17.97 2.67
N TYR A 3 16.10 18.99 2.35
CA TYR A 3 15.92 19.75 1.10
C TYR A 3 16.46 19.07 -0.15
N ALA A 4 17.43 18.15 -0.03
CA ALA A 4 17.94 17.41 -1.20
C ALA A 4 16.84 16.58 -1.87
N THR A 5 15.92 16.01 -1.08
CA THR A 5 14.73 15.32 -1.60
C THR A 5 13.79 16.29 -2.31
N ILE A 6 13.57 17.50 -1.77
CA ILE A 6 12.74 18.52 -2.41
C ILE A 6 13.37 18.98 -3.72
N ASP A 7 14.65 19.33 -3.74
CA ASP A 7 15.35 19.76 -4.95
C ASP A 7 15.34 18.65 -6.02
N GLY A 8 15.53 17.39 -5.60
CA GLY A 8 15.44 16.23 -6.47
C GLY A 8 14.05 16.07 -7.10
N LEU A 9 12.98 16.20 -6.31
CA LEU A 9 11.61 16.15 -6.82
C LEU A 9 11.28 17.35 -7.73
N ALA A 10 11.76 18.54 -7.37
CA ALA A 10 11.58 19.77 -8.13
C ALA A 10 12.29 19.72 -9.50
N SER A 11 13.38 18.94 -9.64
CA SER A 11 14.14 18.83 -10.88
C SER A 11 13.33 18.34 -12.09
N ALA A 12 12.21 17.66 -11.85
CA ALA A 12 11.28 17.26 -12.91
C ALA A 12 10.51 18.44 -13.54
N GLY A 13 10.50 19.61 -12.89
CA GLY A 13 9.80 20.81 -13.36
C GLY A 13 8.27 20.71 -13.33
N ALA A 14 7.73 19.64 -12.75
CA ALA A 14 6.29 19.44 -12.61
C ALA A 14 5.75 20.28 -11.44
N PRO A 15 4.63 21.02 -11.62
CA PRO A 15 4.04 21.81 -10.54
C PRO A 15 3.39 20.95 -9.44
N THR A 16 3.18 19.66 -9.71
CA THR A 16 2.58 18.71 -8.76
C THR A 16 3.37 17.41 -8.75
N VAL A 17 3.72 16.96 -7.55
CA VAL A 17 4.31 15.67 -7.27
C VAL A 17 3.25 14.80 -6.62
N LEU A 18 3.10 13.57 -7.08
CA LEU A 18 2.17 12.60 -6.50
C LEU A 18 2.89 11.69 -5.53
N SER A 19 2.35 11.50 -4.33
CA SER A 19 2.87 10.51 -3.38
C SER A 19 1.80 9.50 -2.98
N TRP A 20 2.23 8.25 -2.83
CA TRP A 20 1.38 7.18 -2.31
C TRP A 20 1.39 7.11 -0.78
N CYS A 21 2.58 7.33 -0.21
CA CYS A 21 2.85 7.02 1.19
C CYS A 21 2.35 8.12 2.12
N PRO A 22 1.61 7.79 3.20
CA PRO A 22 1.16 8.79 4.15
C PRO A 22 2.32 9.45 4.90
N SER A 23 3.43 8.73 5.16
CA SER A 23 4.60 9.35 5.77
C SER A 23 5.33 10.31 4.83
N CYS A 24 5.23 10.15 3.51
CA CYS A 24 5.75 11.15 2.56
C CYS A 24 4.89 12.41 2.58
N GLN A 25 3.56 12.26 2.63
CA GLN A 25 2.64 13.40 2.77
C GLN A 25 2.96 14.22 4.02
N ILE A 26 3.13 13.55 5.16
CA ILE A 26 3.50 14.24 6.41
C ILE A 26 4.91 14.84 6.32
N SER A 27 5.92 14.01 6.07
CA SER A 27 7.33 14.44 6.17
C SER A 27 7.71 15.48 5.12
N ILE A 28 7.25 15.31 3.88
CA ILE A 28 7.58 16.22 2.78
C ILE A 28 6.52 17.31 2.68
N GLY A 29 5.25 16.93 2.58
CA GLY A 29 4.13 17.85 2.35
C GLY A 29 3.84 18.79 3.51
N GLU A 30 3.72 18.25 4.72
CA GLU A 30 3.31 19.03 5.90
C GLU A 30 4.47 19.62 6.70
N VAL A 31 5.67 19.03 6.58
CA VAL A 31 6.85 19.45 7.36
C VAL A 31 7.91 20.10 6.48
N SER A 32 8.43 19.42 5.46
CA SER A 32 9.62 19.90 4.75
C SER A 32 9.32 21.02 3.76
N LEU A 33 8.23 20.94 2.99
CA LEU A 33 7.85 21.96 2.01
C LEU A 33 7.51 23.32 2.65
N PRO A 34 6.73 23.39 3.75
CA PRO A 34 6.50 24.67 4.43
C PRO A 34 7.79 25.30 4.96
N ASN A 35 8.70 24.49 5.51
CA ASN A 35 10.02 24.97 5.96
C ASN A 35 10.89 25.45 4.79
N TYR A 36 10.86 24.75 3.66
CA TYR A 36 11.54 25.16 2.44
C TYR A 36 11.00 26.51 1.94
N GLU A 37 9.68 26.67 1.89
CA GLU A 37 9.03 27.92 1.49
C GLU A 37 9.39 29.08 2.40
N LEU A 38 9.39 28.87 3.73
CA LEU A 38 9.84 29.88 4.70
C LEU A 38 11.30 30.30 4.48
N GLN A 39 12.16 29.37 4.09
CA GLN A 39 13.59 29.62 3.92
C GLN A 39 13.94 30.26 2.57
N PHE A 40 13.31 29.82 1.48
CA PHE A 40 13.67 30.20 0.12
C PHE A 40 12.64 31.12 -0.57
N GLY A 41 11.54 31.43 0.11
CA GLY A 41 10.48 32.33 -0.39
C GLY A 41 9.65 31.76 -1.54
N SER A 42 9.78 30.47 -1.82
CA SER A 42 8.99 29.79 -2.85
C SER A 42 8.77 28.32 -2.52
N LYS A 43 7.62 27.80 -2.95
CA LYS A 43 7.30 26.38 -2.89
C LYS A 43 7.45 25.78 -4.30
N PRO A 44 8.39 24.85 -4.52
CA PRO A 44 8.72 24.41 -5.89
C PRO A 44 7.65 23.54 -6.54
N PHE A 45 6.78 22.88 -5.76
CA PHE A 45 5.66 22.07 -6.23
C PHE A 45 4.62 21.85 -5.13
N ASP A 46 3.43 21.39 -5.51
CA ASP A 46 2.44 20.81 -4.60
C ASP A 46 2.67 19.31 -4.45
N LEU A 47 2.52 18.77 -3.23
CA LEU A 47 2.55 17.33 -2.99
C LEU A 47 1.13 16.82 -2.77
N ASN A 48 0.63 16.00 -3.70
CA ASN A 48 -0.74 15.51 -3.66
C ASN A 48 -0.79 13.99 -3.48
N PRO A 49 -1.75 13.45 -2.71
CA PRO A 49 -1.92 12.00 -2.65
C PRO A 49 -2.25 11.44 -4.03
N PHE A 50 -1.53 10.42 -4.48
CA PHE A 50 -1.78 9.77 -5.77
C PHE A 50 -3.23 9.29 -5.90
N LEU A 51 -3.80 8.82 -4.79
CA LEU A 51 -5.14 8.25 -4.75
C LEU A 51 -6.24 9.30 -4.97
N THR A 52 -6.06 10.52 -4.49
CA THR A 52 -7.03 11.60 -4.75
C THR A 52 -6.95 12.05 -6.20
N PHE A 53 -5.75 12.11 -6.79
CA PHE A 53 -5.56 12.34 -8.22
C PHE A 53 -6.22 11.24 -9.06
N LEU A 54 -6.03 9.97 -8.71
CA LEU A 54 -6.64 8.87 -9.46
C LEU A 54 -8.18 8.91 -9.36
N ALA A 55 -8.72 9.20 -8.17
CA ALA A 55 -10.15 9.30 -7.94
C ALA A 55 -10.81 10.52 -8.63
N SER A 56 -10.07 11.59 -8.90
CA SER A 56 -10.57 12.70 -9.73
C SER A 56 -10.77 12.31 -11.19
N HIS A 57 -10.17 11.20 -11.62
CA HIS A 57 -10.32 10.60 -12.95
C HIS A 57 -11.18 9.31 -12.94
N ALA A 58 -11.89 9.03 -11.84
CA ALA A 58 -12.64 7.79 -11.66
C ALA A 58 -13.66 7.53 -12.78
N ASP A 59 -14.34 8.55 -13.31
CA ASP A 59 -15.33 8.35 -14.39
C ASP A 59 -14.66 7.86 -15.68
N ARG A 60 -13.50 8.44 -16.02
CA ARG A 60 -12.69 8.00 -17.17
C ARG A 60 -12.16 6.60 -16.96
N LEU A 61 -11.73 6.28 -15.73
CA LEU A 61 -11.23 4.96 -15.38
C LEU A 61 -12.33 3.90 -15.40
N GLY A 62 -13.52 4.23 -14.89
CA GLY A 62 -14.70 3.38 -14.88
C GLY A 62 -15.16 2.99 -16.28
N ALA A 63 -15.09 3.92 -17.24
CA ALA A 63 -15.38 3.65 -18.65
C ALA A 63 -14.42 2.64 -19.30
N LEU A 64 -13.27 2.35 -18.69
CA LEU A 64 -12.30 1.38 -19.17
C LEU A 64 -12.44 0.00 -18.50
N MET A 65 -13.36 -0.17 -17.55
CA MET A 65 -13.57 -1.45 -16.87
C MET A 65 -14.03 -2.52 -17.86
N ARG A 66 -13.28 -3.63 -17.92
CA ARG A 66 -13.49 -4.75 -18.85
C ARG A 66 -14.06 -5.98 -18.17
N ARG A 67 -13.87 -6.11 -16.85
CA ARG A 67 -14.29 -7.27 -16.07
C ARG A 67 -15.14 -6.84 -14.89
N ARG A 68 -16.03 -7.75 -14.49
CA ARG A 68 -16.72 -7.69 -13.21
C ARG A 68 -15.84 -8.36 -12.16
N VAL A 69 -15.80 -7.81 -10.95
CA VAL A 69 -15.05 -8.32 -9.80
C VAL A 69 -16.08 -8.64 -8.71
N GLU A 70 -16.60 -9.87 -8.72
CA GLU A 70 -17.66 -10.32 -7.80
C GLU A 70 -17.09 -10.62 -6.40
N LYS A 71 -16.64 -9.57 -5.71
CA LYS A 71 -15.98 -9.64 -4.39
C LYS A 71 -16.68 -8.75 -3.37
N ARG A 72 -16.82 -9.28 -2.16
CA ARG A 72 -17.23 -8.53 -0.96
C ARG A 72 -15.97 -8.05 -0.25
N ILE A 73 -15.76 -6.74 -0.24
CA ILE A 73 -14.49 -6.11 0.06
C ILE A 73 -14.60 -5.29 1.34
N ALA A 74 -13.79 -5.64 2.33
CA ALA A 74 -13.49 -4.79 3.48
C ALA A 74 -12.20 -4.01 3.21
N LEU A 75 -12.10 -2.78 3.75
CA LEU A 75 -10.87 -1.98 3.67
C LEU A 75 -10.07 -2.06 4.97
N HIS A 76 -8.75 -2.26 4.82
CA HIS A 76 -7.77 -2.04 5.89
C HIS A 76 -7.39 -0.54 5.92
N GLU A 77 -8.14 0.23 6.70
CA GLU A 77 -8.07 1.69 6.70
C GLU A 77 -7.11 2.26 7.77
N ARG A 78 -6.53 3.41 7.45
CA ARG A 78 -5.80 4.26 8.41
C ARG A 78 -6.39 5.68 8.35
N PRO A 79 -6.77 6.28 9.49
CA PRO A 79 -7.62 7.49 9.50
C PRO A 79 -6.89 8.80 9.17
N VAL A 80 -5.56 8.76 8.98
CA VAL A 80 -4.73 9.98 8.88
C VAL A 80 -5.13 10.93 7.76
N PHE A 81 -5.59 10.41 6.61
CA PHE A 81 -6.00 11.19 5.45
C PHE A 81 -7.41 10.76 4.99
N PRO A 82 -8.48 11.34 5.55
CA PRO A 82 -9.86 10.96 5.22
C PRO A 82 -10.18 11.05 3.72
N GLU A 83 -9.59 12.02 3.01
CA GLU A 83 -9.74 12.21 1.57
C GLU A 83 -9.15 11.05 0.76
N VAL A 84 -8.09 10.41 1.25
CA VAL A 84 -7.53 9.21 0.63
C VAL A 84 -8.46 8.03 0.80
N ILE A 85 -9.06 7.87 1.98
CA ILE A 85 -10.05 6.81 2.24
C ILE A 85 -11.28 7.00 1.35
N ALA A 86 -11.80 8.22 1.25
CA ALA A 86 -12.90 8.55 0.35
C ALA A 86 -12.54 8.28 -1.13
N ALA A 87 -11.31 8.62 -1.54
CA ALA A 87 -10.81 8.36 -2.88
C ALA A 87 -10.77 6.86 -3.20
N VAL A 88 -10.26 6.03 -2.28
CA VAL A 88 -10.22 4.57 -2.46
C VAL A 88 -11.63 3.98 -2.54
N LYS A 89 -12.55 4.40 -1.67
CA LYS A 89 -13.96 3.95 -1.74
C LYS A 89 -14.60 4.31 -3.08
N LYS A 90 -14.36 5.53 -3.58
CA LYS A 90 -14.81 5.95 -4.91
C LYS A 90 -14.19 5.10 -6.03
N LEU A 91 -12.90 4.79 -5.94
CA LEU A 91 -12.21 3.98 -6.93
C LEU A 91 -12.72 2.53 -6.94
N LEU A 92 -12.99 1.94 -5.78
CA LEU A 92 -13.59 0.61 -5.71
C LEU A 92 -15.04 0.60 -6.21
N SER A 93 -15.80 1.67 -6.01
CA SER A 93 -17.20 1.74 -6.46
C SER A 93 -17.37 1.79 -7.98
N ILE A 94 -16.34 2.12 -8.75
CA ILE A 94 -16.42 2.08 -10.23
C ILE A 94 -16.22 0.65 -10.78
N ILE A 95 -15.74 -0.28 -9.96
CA ILE A 95 -15.49 -1.67 -10.38
C ILE A 95 -16.84 -2.41 -10.40
N PRO A 96 -17.31 -2.89 -11.57
CA PRO A 96 -18.58 -3.61 -11.63
C PRO A 96 -18.55 -4.89 -10.78
N GLY A 97 -19.55 -5.10 -9.92
CA GLY A 97 -19.66 -6.30 -9.07
C GLY A 97 -18.96 -6.21 -7.71
N ALA A 98 -18.11 -5.19 -7.49
CA ALA A 98 -17.46 -4.98 -6.21
C ALA A 98 -18.47 -4.47 -5.17
N GLU A 99 -18.57 -5.14 -4.03
CA GLU A 99 -19.41 -4.76 -2.89
C GLU A 99 -18.51 -4.30 -1.73
N LEU A 100 -18.62 -3.03 -1.33
CA LEU A 100 -17.91 -2.55 -0.13
C LEU A 100 -18.70 -2.90 1.13
N VAL A 101 -18.03 -3.56 2.07
CA VAL A 101 -18.59 -3.94 3.37
C VAL A 101 -17.85 -3.17 4.46
N ASP A 102 -18.60 -2.42 5.27
CA ASP A 102 -18.04 -1.70 6.40
C ASP A 102 -17.79 -2.65 7.57
N ILE A 103 -16.64 -2.48 8.23
CA ILE A 103 -16.19 -3.32 9.34
C ILE A 103 -15.89 -2.42 10.54
N ASP A 104 -16.68 -2.57 11.60
CA ASP A 104 -16.56 -1.78 12.82
C ASP A 104 -15.38 -2.26 13.70
N VAL A 105 -14.20 -1.77 13.35
CA VAL A 105 -12.96 -2.03 14.08
C VAL A 105 -12.20 -0.72 14.34
N PRO A 106 -11.43 -0.62 15.43
CA PRO A 106 -10.64 0.57 15.71
C PRO A 106 -9.64 0.86 14.59
N ARG A 107 -9.70 2.06 14.02
CA ARG A 107 -8.76 2.55 13.01
C ARG A 107 -7.71 3.42 13.69
N VAL A 108 -6.45 3.00 13.67
CA VAL A 108 -5.37 3.67 14.42
C VAL A 108 -4.12 3.85 13.56
N GLY A 109 -3.43 4.97 13.77
CA GLY A 109 -2.13 5.26 13.17
C GLY A 109 -2.21 5.80 11.75
N THR A 110 -1.06 6.10 11.17
CA THR A 110 -0.94 6.61 9.80
C THR A 110 -0.67 5.48 8.80
N GLN A 111 0.07 4.47 9.24
CA GLN A 111 0.39 3.23 8.53
C GLN A 111 0.87 2.17 9.53
N ALA A 112 1.10 0.93 9.08
CA ALA A 112 1.60 -0.18 9.91
C ALA A 112 2.76 0.22 10.84
N ASN A 113 3.79 0.84 10.27
CA ASN A 113 5.01 1.22 10.99
C ASN A 113 4.80 2.29 12.07
N SER A 114 3.69 3.04 12.03
CA SER A 114 3.39 4.04 13.07
C SER A 114 3.10 3.42 14.44
N LEU A 115 2.82 2.12 14.50
CA LEU A 115 2.58 1.36 15.73
C LEU A 115 3.76 0.48 16.14
N ALA A 116 4.96 0.68 15.56
CA ALA A 116 6.13 -0.14 15.85
C ALA A 116 6.52 -0.14 17.34
N GLN A 117 6.27 0.97 18.06
CA GLN A 117 6.55 1.09 19.50
C GLN A 117 5.50 0.40 20.40
N LEU A 118 4.40 -0.09 19.83
CA LEU A 118 3.31 -0.76 20.53
C LEU A 118 3.02 -2.15 19.91
N PRO A 119 4.00 -3.07 19.88
CA PRO A 119 3.89 -4.31 19.10
C PRO A 119 2.76 -5.23 19.55
N LYS A 120 2.48 -5.31 20.87
CA LYS A 120 1.36 -6.08 21.41
C LYS A 120 0.01 -5.52 20.93
N PHE A 121 -0.19 -4.21 21.08
CA PHE A 121 -1.41 -3.53 20.65
C PHE A 121 -1.61 -3.64 19.13
N LYS A 122 -0.54 -3.53 18.34
CA LYS A 122 -0.58 -3.72 16.88
C LYS A 122 -1.11 -5.11 16.51
N ARG A 123 -0.57 -6.17 17.13
CA ARG A 123 -1.05 -7.55 16.89
C ARG A 123 -2.52 -7.73 17.28
N GLU A 124 -2.91 -7.24 18.45
CA GLU A 124 -4.31 -7.33 18.91
C GLU A 124 -5.29 -6.60 17.96
N LEU A 125 -4.90 -5.45 17.41
CA LEU A 125 -5.69 -4.74 16.41
C LEU A 125 -5.84 -5.54 15.11
N VAL A 126 -4.74 -6.10 14.58
CA VAL A 126 -4.77 -6.93 13.37
C VAL A 126 -5.62 -8.18 13.60
N GLU A 127 -5.44 -8.90 14.70
CA GLU A 127 -6.24 -10.07 15.03
C GLU A 127 -7.73 -9.76 15.20
N ARG A 128 -8.08 -8.60 15.77
CA ARG A 128 -9.47 -8.15 15.87
C ARG A 128 -10.06 -7.86 14.49
N GLU A 129 -9.30 -7.21 13.60
CA GLU A 129 -9.75 -6.93 12.24
C GLU A 129 -9.96 -8.22 11.43
N LEU A 130 -8.98 -9.13 11.43
CA LEU A 130 -9.09 -10.39 10.68
C LEU A 130 -10.28 -11.24 11.14
N ARG A 131 -10.61 -11.21 12.44
CA ARG A 131 -11.83 -11.86 12.97
C ARG A 131 -13.10 -11.16 12.48
N ALA A 132 -13.19 -9.84 12.62
CA ALA A 132 -14.37 -9.10 12.19
C ALA A 132 -14.64 -9.23 10.67
N VAL A 133 -13.57 -9.26 9.87
CA VAL A 133 -13.60 -9.54 8.43
C VAL A 133 -14.18 -10.93 8.16
N ALA A 134 -13.68 -11.97 8.84
CA ALA A 134 -14.21 -13.33 8.71
C ALA A 134 -15.70 -13.40 9.10
N ASP A 135 -16.08 -12.81 10.23
CA ASP A 135 -17.44 -12.83 10.77
C ASP A 135 -18.44 -12.11 9.84
N ALA A 136 -18.00 -11.07 9.13
CA ALA A 136 -18.82 -10.35 8.14
C ALA A 136 -19.00 -11.11 6.81
N GLY A 137 -18.30 -12.24 6.62
CA GLY A 137 -18.37 -13.04 5.40
C GLY A 137 -17.86 -12.32 4.16
N VAL A 138 -16.93 -11.37 4.33
CA VAL A 138 -16.27 -10.72 3.18
C VAL A 138 -15.32 -11.73 2.52
N THR A 139 -15.11 -11.58 1.22
CA THR A 139 -14.22 -12.46 0.45
C THR A 139 -12.80 -11.89 0.36
N THR A 140 -12.66 -10.59 0.61
CA THR A 140 -11.44 -9.84 0.33
C THR A 140 -11.22 -8.74 1.38
N LEU A 141 -10.05 -8.74 2.01
CA LEU A 141 -9.54 -7.60 2.78
C LEU A 141 -8.55 -6.82 1.92
N ALA A 142 -8.95 -5.63 1.48
CA ALA A 142 -8.15 -4.77 0.61
C ALA A 142 -7.32 -3.77 1.44
N THR A 143 -6.00 -3.80 1.26
CA THR A 143 -5.07 -2.84 1.85
C THR A 143 -4.86 -1.64 0.95
N ILE A 144 -4.55 -0.49 1.54
CA ILE A 144 -4.32 0.77 0.81
C ILE A 144 -2.83 1.07 0.70
N TYR A 145 -2.13 1.07 1.83
CA TYR A 145 -0.73 1.48 1.89
C TYR A 145 0.22 0.28 1.84
N HIS A 146 1.33 0.40 1.09
CA HIS A 146 2.31 -0.68 0.93
C HIS A 146 2.88 -1.17 2.27
N ALA A 147 3.12 -0.29 3.24
CA ALA A 147 3.62 -0.70 4.55
C ALA A 147 2.62 -1.60 5.29
N CYS A 148 1.32 -1.29 5.19
CA CYS A 148 0.26 -2.15 5.73
C CYS A 148 0.16 -3.45 4.95
N HIS A 149 0.20 -3.38 3.62
CA HIS A 149 0.13 -4.57 2.77
C HIS A 149 1.24 -5.55 3.07
N ARG A 150 2.49 -5.08 3.11
CA ARG A 150 3.66 -5.91 3.44
C ARG A 150 3.52 -6.61 4.79
N GLU A 151 2.89 -5.96 5.76
CA GLU A 151 2.67 -6.53 7.09
C GLU A 151 1.69 -7.71 7.07
N ILE A 152 0.60 -7.64 6.29
CA ILE A 152 -0.52 -8.59 6.42
C ILE A 152 -0.91 -9.32 5.12
N CYS A 153 -0.18 -9.19 4.02
CA CYS A 153 -0.56 -9.78 2.73
C CYS A 153 -0.64 -11.32 2.72
N ASP A 154 0.07 -11.96 3.65
CA ASP A 154 0.05 -13.40 3.93
C ASP A 154 -1.05 -13.82 4.91
N ALA A 155 -1.66 -12.87 5.63
CA ALA A 155 -2.63 -13.16 6.69
C ALA A 155 -3.94 -13.79 6.18
N GLY A 156 -4.18 -13.81 4.85
CA GLY A 156 -5.30 -14.51 4.22
C GLY A 156 -5.08 -16.02 4.05
N GLU A 157 -3.85 -16.52 4.22
CA GLU A 157 -3.56 -17.96 4.06
C GLU A 157 -4.39 -18.79 5.05
N GLY A 158 -5.10 -19.81 4.53
CA GLY A 158 -5.95 -20.68 5.33
C GLY A 158 -7.24 -20.03 5.86
N ARG A 159 -7.61 -18.82 5.39
CA ARG A 159 -8.85 -18.13 5.78
C ARG A 159 -9.92 -18.18 4.69
N SER A 160 -11.13 -17.74 5.04
CA SER A 160 -12.27 -17.58 4.13
C SER A 160 -12.17 -16.38 3.18
N PHE A 161 -11.14 -15.54 3.34
CA PHE A 161 -10.91 -14.33 2.56
C PHE A 161 -9.44 -14.20 2.16
N GLU A 162 -9.20 -13.53 1.04
CA GLU A 162 -7.86 -13.14 0.61
C GLU A 162 -7.48 -11.75 1.15
N VAL A 163 -6.17 -11.49 1.25
CA VAL A 163 -5.63 -10.15 1.47
C VAL A 163 -4.92 -9.68 0.20
N VAL A 164 -5.32 -8.54 -0.33
CA VAL A 164 -4.79 -7.93 -1.57
C VAL A 164 -4.56 -6.44 -1.37
N ASN A 165 -3.72 -5.83 -2.18
CA ASN A 165 -3.74 -4.39 -2.33
C ASN A 165 -4.95 -4.00 -3.19
N PHE A 166 -5.67 -2.93 -2.84
CA PHE A 166 -6.86 -2.53 -3.60
C PHE A 166 -6.56 -2.21 -5.08
N MET A 167 -5.31 -1.91 -5.45
CA MET A 167 -4.90 -1.74 -6.85
C MET A 167 -5.00 -3.03 -7.66
N GLU A 168 -4.84 -4.19 -7.03
CA GLU A 168 -5.05 -5.48 -7.70
C GLU A 168 -6.51 -5.62 -8.14
N LEU A 169 -7.46 -5.16 -7.32
CA LEU A 169 -8.88 -5.14 -7.65
C LEU A 169 -9.20 -4.18 -8.81
N LEU A 170 -8.58 -2.99 -8.80
CA LEU A 170 -8.67 -2.06 -9.93
C LEU A 170 -8.08 -2.67 -11.21
N GLY A 171 -6.92 -3.31 -11.11
CA GLY A 171 -6.30 -4.03 -12.22
C GLY A 171 -7.20 -5.12 -12.77
N GLU A 172 -7.74 -5.96 -11.90
CA GLU A 172 -8.68 -7.04 -12.24
C GLU A 172 -9.89 -6.48 -13.01
N GLY A 173 -10.52 -5.41 -12.51
CA GLY A 173 -11.63 -4.72 -13.20
C GLY A 173 -11.25 -4.17 -14.57
N LEU A 174 -10.03 -3.66 -14.73
CA LEU A 174 -9.49 -3.20 -16.03
C LEU A 174 -9.08 -4.35 -16.96
N GLY A 175 -9.13 -5.60 -16.50
CA GLY A 175 -8.61 -6.75 -17.22
C GLY A 175 -7.08 -6.76 -17.33
N LEU A 176 -6.40 -6.10 -16.40
CA LEU A 176 -4.97 -6.15 -16.20
C LEU A 176 -4.65 -7.21 -15.16
N ASP A 177 -3.50 -7.85 -15.31
CA ASP A 177 -2.99 -8.83 -14.36
C ASP A 177 -1.54 -8.48 -14.04
N SER A 178 -1.24 -8.43 -12.74
CA SER A 178 0.09 -8.14 -12.22
C SER A 178 0.23 -8.87 -10.90
N GLU A 179 1.07 -9.91 -10.88
CA GLU A 179 1.34 -10.69 -9.69
C GLU A 179 1.95 -9.81 -8.58
N ASP A 180 1.43 -9.95 -7.35
CA ASP A 180 2.08 -9.39 -6.17
C ASP A 180 3.31 -10.22 -5.81
N LEU A 181 4.43 -9.87 -6.44
CA LEU A 181 5.72 -10.50 -6.21
C LEU A 181 6.14 -10.44 -4.74
N TYR A 182 5.80 -9.37 -4.02
CA TYR A 182 6.16 -9.28 -2.61
C TYR A 182 5.43 -10.31 -1.77
N LYS A 183 4.10 -10.42 -1.93
CA LYS A 183 3.29 -11.44 -1.26
C LYS A 183 3.75 -12.85 -1.64
N ARG A 184 4.04 -13.10 -2.92
CA ARG A 184 4.57 -14.38 -3.38
C ARG A 184 5.86 -14.76 -2.65
N LEU A 185 6.85 -13.88 -2.63
CA LEU A 185 8.12 -14.13 -1.94
C LEU A 185 7.93 -14.28 -0.43
N LYS A 186 7.03 -13.48 0.17
CA LYS A 186 6.70 -13.61 1.61
C LYS A 186 6.12 -14.98 1.96
N LEU A 187 5.35 -15.59 1.06
CA LEU A 187 4.75 -16.91 1.26
C LEU A 187 5.75 -18.06 1.10
N VAL A 188 6.85 -17.87 0.37
CA VAL A 188 7.93 -18.87 0.27
C VAL A 188 8.57 -19.12 1.65
N ARG A 189 8.76 -18.07 2.46
CA ARG A 189 9.35 -18.06 3.82
C ARG A 189 10.82 -18.52 3.91
N ASP A 190 11.25 -19.45 3.07
CA ASP A 190 12.63 -19.92 3.00
C ASP A 190 13.50 -18.98 2.16
N ILE A 191 14.56 -18.44 2.77
CA ILE A 191 15.45 -17.46 2.13
C ILE A 191 16.25 -18.07 0.98
N ASP A 192 16.68 -19.33 1.11
CA ASP A 192 17.45 -20.00 0.06
C ASP A 192 16.53 -20.30 -1.14
N GLU A 193 15.26 -20.68 -0.90
CA GLU A 193 14.27 -20.81 -1.98
C GLU A 193 13.95 -19.47 -2.65
N ILE A 194 13.83 -18.37 -1.89
CA ILE A 194 13.66 -17.02 -2.46
C ILE A 194 14.86 -16.63 -3.34
N ILE A 195 16.09 -16.95 -2.92
CA ILE A 195 17.30 -16.73 -3.73
C ILE A 195 17.24 -17.52 -5.03
N VAL A 196 16.81 -18.79 -4.99
CA VAL A 196 16.64 -19.61 -6.19
C VAL A 196 15.59 -19.00 -7.13
N GLU A 197 14.44 -18.59 -6.61
CA GLU A 197 13.38 -17.96 -7.42
C GLU A 197 13.82 -16.63 -8.04
N THR A 198 14.62 -15.84 -7.32
CA THR A 198 15.09 -14.51 -7.77
C THR A 198 16.46 -14.53 -8.45
N ALA A 199 17.07 -15.71 -8.68
CA ALA A 199 18.37 -15.86 -9.31
C ALA A 199 18.52 -15.08 -10.64
N PRO A 200 17.52 -15.05 -11.54
CA PRO A 200 17.62 -14.25 -12.77
C PRO A 200 17.79 -12.74 -12.51
N LEU A 201 17.15 -12.20 -11.46
CA LEU A 201 17.28 -10.78 -11.09
C LEU A 201 18.63 -10.49 -10.43
N ILE A 202 19.12 -11.41 -9.60
CA ILE A 202 20.44 -11.34 -8.98
C ILE A 202 21.52 -11.29 -10.06
N GLU A 203 21.45 -12.18 -11.05
CA GLU A 203 22.40 -12.25 -12.16
C GLU A 203 22.32 -10.99 -13.04
N ALA A 204 21.11 -10.60 -13.45
CA ALA A 204 20.90 -9.44 -14.33
C ALA A 204 21.43 -8.12 -13.74
N ASN A 205 21.35 -7.97 -12.41
CA ASN A 205 21.80 -6.77 -11.70
C ASN A 205 23.19 -6.93 -11.07
N ARG A 206 23.85 -8.09 -11.25
CA ARG A 206 25.16 -8.42 -10.68
C ARG A 206 25.22 -8.20 -9.16
N LEU A 207 24.18 -8.64 -8.47
CA LEU A 207 24.09 -8.48 -7.02
C LEU A 207 25.00 -9.48 -6.32
N ASP A 208 25.65 -9.03 -5.25
CA ASP A 208 26.42 -9.88 -4.35
C ASP A 208 25.49 -10.79 -3.54
N LEU A 209 25.78 -12.09 -3.53
CA LEU A 209 24.89 -13.09 -2.94
C LEU A 209 24.78 -12.96 -1.41
N ASP A 210 25.86 -12.61 -0.73
CA ASP A 210 25.84 -12.41 0.73
C ASP A 210 24.98 -11.19 1.08
N THR A 211 25.15 -10.09 0.34
CA THR A 211 24.32 -8.89 0.46
C THR A 211 22.83 -9.19 0.19
N VAL A 212 22.52 -10.00 -0.83
CA VAL A 212 21.14 -10.40 -1.14
C VAL A 212 20.57 -11.23 0.00
N ARG A 213 21.31 -12.22 0.50
CA ARG A 213 20.88 -13.06 1.63
C ARG A 213 20.59 -12.20 2.87
N ASP A 214 21.46 -11.26 3.21
CA ASP A 214 21.26 -10.35 4.34
C ASP A 214 20.02 -9.46 4.17
N ALA A 215 19.82 -8.91 2.97
CA ALA A 215 18.64 -8.10 2.66
C ALA A 215 17.33 -8.90 2.77
N LEU A 216 17.32 -10.13 2.25
CA LEU A 216 16.17 -11.02 2.35
C LEU A 216 15.92 -11.48 3.78
N ALA A 217 16.97 -11.79 4.55
CA ALA A 217 16.84 -12.16 5.96
C ALA A 217 16.34 -10.99 6.81
N PHE A 218 16.78 -9.76 6.52
CA PHE A 218 16.24 -8.56 7.17
C PHE A 218 14.75 -8.37 6.84
N GLU A 219 14.37 -8.60 5.59
CA GLU A 219 13.03 -8.34 5.10
C GLU A 219 12.00 -9.42 5.50
N PHE A 220 12.37 -10.69 5.36
CA PHE A 220 11.48 -11.85 5.52
C PHE A 220 11.83 -12.74 6.72
N GLY A 221 13.00 -12.56 7.33
CA GLY A 221 13.48 -13.39 8.45
C GLY A 221 12.90 -13.02 9.83
N GLY A 222 11.95 -12.09 9.89
CA GLY A 222 11.18 -11.80 11.11
C GLY A 222 10.30 -12.99 11.49
N ALA A 223 10.53 -13.54 12.69
CA ALA A 223 9.87 -14.74 13.23
C ALA A 223 8.33 -14.70 13.18
N PRO A 224 7.67 -15.87 13.06
CA PRO A 224 6.20 -16.03 12.97
C PRO A 224 5.42 -15.40 14.14
#